data_AF-A0A1F2S6Y6-F1
#
_entry.id   AF-A0A1F2S6Y6-F1
#
_cell.length_a   1.000
_cell.length_b   1.000
_cell.length_c   1.000
_cell.angle_alpha   90.00
_cell.angle_beta   90.00
_cell.angle_gamma   90.00
#
_symmetry.space_group_name_H-M   'P 1'
#
loop_
_entity.id
_entity.type
_entity.pdbx_description
1 polymer ?
#
loop_
_entity_poly.entity_id
_entity_poly.type
_entity_poly.pdbx_seq_one_letter_code
_entity_poly.pdbx_strand_id
1 'polypeptide(L)' 'MKTRSDHTLVHDLRELVAALDRRVPRPERDGERDIAQDAQALRRAALKRIAELERSPAAPAMATMTREHA' A
#
# COMPACT_ATOMS: atom_id res chain seq x y z
N MET A 1 -13.06 -2.12 14.65
CA MET A 1 -11.83 -2.01 13.84
C MET A 1 -11.56 -0.54 13.61
N LYS A 2 -10.37 -0.03 13.97
CA LYS A 2 -9.99 1.37 13.71
C LYS A 2 -9.80 1.54 12.20
N THR A 3 -10.55 2.43 11.56
CA THR A 3 -10.34 2.82 10.16
C THR A 3 -8.97 3.49 10.05
N ARG A 4 -8.03 2.84 9.36
CA ARG A 4 -6.68 3.37 9.09
C ARG A 4 -6.81 4.43 7.98
N SER A 5 -6.19 5.60 8.14
CA SER A 5 -6.21 6.65 7.12
C SER A 5 -5.45 6.21 5.86
N ASP A 6 -5.85 6.72 4.69
CA ASP A 6 -5.19 6.37 3.42
C ASP A 6 -3.69 6.69 3.43
N HIS A 7 -3.29 7.80 4.07
CA HIS A 7 -1.89 8.16 4.23
C HIS A 7 -1.08 7.10 5.00
N THR A 8 -1.62 6.60 6.11
CA THR A 8 -0.98 5.54 6.89
C THR A 8 -0.91 4.23 6.10
N LEU A 9 -1.95 3.90 5.32
CA LEU A 9 -1.94 2.72 4.44
C LEU A 9 -0.89 2.83 3.33
N VAL A 10 -0.75 4.00 2.70
CA VAL A 10 0.28 4.25 1.67
C VAL A 10 1.68 4.10 2.25
N HIS A 11 1.92 4.60 3.47
CA HIS A 11 3.20 4.43 4.16
C HIS A 11 3.53 2.93 4.38
N ASP A 12 2.58 2.17 4.93
CA ASP A 12 2.79 0.73 5.19
C ASP A 12 3.04 -0.07 3.90
N LEU A 13 2.33 0.25 2.82
CA LEU A 13 2.50 -0.41 1.53
C LEU A 13 3.87 -0.09 0.91
N ARG A 14 4.41 1.12 1.12
CA ARG A 14 5.76 1.48 0.67
C ARG A 14 6.84 0.72 1.46
N GLU A 15 6.67 0.59 2.76
CA GLU A 15 7.58 -0.22 3.60
C GLU A 15 7.57 -1.70 3.18
N LEU A 16 6.38 -2.24 2.87
CA LEU A 16 6.24 -3.59 2.33
C LEU A 16 7.01 -3.74 1.01
N VAL A 17 6.85 -2.82 0.07
CA VAL A 17 7.59 -2.85 -1.21
C VAL A 17 9.09 -2.77 -0.98
N ALA A 18 9.56 -1.89 -0.10
CA ALA A 18 10.98 -1.79 0.23
C ALA A 18 11.54 -3.07 0.88
N ALA A 19 10.76 -3.76 1.71
CA ALA A 19 11.14 -5.07 2.24
C ALA A 19 11.26 -6.13 1.14
N LEU A 20 10.31 -6.16 0.20
CA LEU A 20 10.35 -7.08 -0.95
C LEU A 20 11.52 -6.79 -1.89
N ASP A 21 11.83 -5.52 -2.15
CA ASP A 21 12.93 -5.10 -3.03
C ASP A 21 14.33 -5.40 -2.44
N ARG A 22 14.45 -5.43 -1.11
CA ARG A 22 15.70 -5.84 -0.43
C ARG A 22 15.93 -7.35 -0.45
N ARG A 23 14.92 -8.15 -0.80
CA ARG A 23 15.02 -9.60 -0.82
C ARG A 23 15.89 -10.05 -2.00
N VAL A 24 16.81 -10.97 -1.73
CA VAL A 24 17.64 -11.62 -2.75
C VAL A 24 17.24 -13.11 -2.79
N PRO A 25 16.38 -13.52 -3.76
CA PRO A 25 15.98 -14.91 -3.89
C PRO A 25 17.18 -15.82 -4.18
N ARG A 26 17.14 -17.06 -3.70
CA ARG A 26 18.13 -18.09 -4.00
C ARG A 26 17.48 -19.20 -4.84
N PRO A 27 17.34 -19.02 -6.16
CA PRO A 27 16.52 -19.89 -7.01
C PRO A 27 17.02 -21.34 -7.08
N GLU A 28 18.24 -21.61 -6.59
CA GLU A 28 18.85 -22.93 -6.52
C GLU A 28 18.27 -23.80 -5.39
N ARG A 29 17.49 -23.21 -4.47
CA ARG A 29 16.82 -23.93 -3.38
C ARG A 29 15.40 -24.29 -3.78
N ASP A 30 14.99 -25.51 -3.42
CA ASP A 30 13.61 -25.95 -3.61
C ASP A 30 12.64 -24.99 -2.92
N GLY A 31 11.57 -24.61 -3.62
CA GLY A 31 10.53 -23.70 -3.14
C GLY A 31 10.89 -22.20 -3.17
N GLU A 32 12.17 -21.82 -3.33
CA GLU A 32 12.55 -20.39 -3.38
C GLU A 32 12.04 -19.69 -4.65
N ARG A 33 11.89 -20.43 -5.75
CA ARG A 33 11.35 -19.91 -7.00
C ARG A 33 9.90 -19.45 -6.83
N ASP A 34 9.07 -20.25 -6.18
CA ASP A 34 7.65 -19.91 -5.95
C ASP A 34 7.53 -18.72 -5.00
N ILE A 35 8.32 -18.69 -3.92
CA ILE A 35 8.37 -17.55 -3.00
C ILE A 35 8.81 -16.27 -3.72
N ALA A 36 9.77 -16.35 -4.65
CA ALA A 36 10.18 -15.21 -5.46
C ALA A 36 9.06 -14.71 -6.38
N GLN A 37 8.31 -15.62 -6.99
CA GLN A 37 7.16 -15.27 -7.82
C GLN A 37 6.04 -14.61 -7.01
N ASP A 38 5.71 -15.17 -5.85
CA ASP A 38 4.71 -14.64 -4.94
C ASP A 38 5.11 -13.26 -4.40
N ALA A 39 6.37 -13.09 -4.02
CA ALA A 39 6.92 -11.80 -3.61
C ALA A 39 6.77 -10.75 -4.72
N GLN A 40 7.04 -11.13 -5.97
CA GLN A 40 6.89 -10.23 -7.12
C GLN A 40 5.41 -9.90 -7.39
N ALA A 41 4.50 -10.87 -7.22
CA ALA A 41 3.07 -10.66 -7.34
C ALA A 41 2.55 -9.70 -6.26
N LEU A 42 2.97 -9.90 -5.02
CA LEU A 42 2.61 -9.04 -3.89
C LEU A 42 3.12 -7.62 -4.08
N ARG A 43 4.37 -7.45 -4.56
CA ARG A 43 4.93 -6.15 -4.90
C ARG A 43 4.08 -5.40 -5.93
N ARG A 44 3.68 -6.07 -7.02
CA ARG A 44 2.82 -5.48 -8.06
C ARG A 44 1.47 -5.05 -7.50
N ALA A 45 0.86 -5.89 -6.65
CA ALA A 45 -0.40 -5.58 -6.01
C ALA A 45 -0.31 -4.37 -5.07
N ALA A 46 0.76 -4.28 -4.27
CA ALA A 46 1.00 -3.15 -3.37
C ALA A 46 1.19 -1.83 -4.15
N LEU A 47 1.98 -1.84 -5.21
CA LEU A 47 2.18 -0.67 -6.08
C LEU A 47 0.88 -0.20 -6.73
N LYS A 48 0.07 -1.15 -7.23
CA LYS A 48 -1.25 -0.83 -7.78
C LYS A 48 -2.13 -0.16 -6.73
N ARG A 49 -2.14 -0.68 -5.50
CA ARG A 49 -2.96 -0.12 -4.42
C ARG A 49 -2.51 1.27 -4.01
N ILE A 50 -1.21 1.53 -3.96
CA ILE A 50 -0.66 2.88 -3.71
C ILE A 50 -1.19 3.84 -4.78
N ALA A 51 -1.09 3.48 -6.06
CA ALA A 51 -1.57 4.33 -7.16
C ALA A 51 -3.08 4.61 -7.09
N GLU A 52 -3.89 3.63 -6.66
CA GLU A 52 -5.32 3.82 -6.42
C GLU A 52 -5.60 4.82 -5.27
N LEU A 53 -4.89 4.66 -4.15
CA LEU A 53 -5.04 5.52 -2.97
C LEU A 53 -4.55 6.95 -3.23
N GLU A 54 -3.51 7.12 -4.04
CA GLU A 54 -3.00 8.44 -4.42
C GLU A 54 -3.89 9.13 -5.47
N ARG A 55 -4.55 8.35 -6.34
CA ARG A 55 -5.49 8.86 -7.35
C ARG A 55 -6.84 9.24 -6.74
N SER A 56 -7.22 8.65 -5.61
CA SER A 56 -8.36 9.12 -4.83
C SER A 56 -7.87 10.24 -3.93
N PRO A 57 -7.95 11.54 -4.33
CA PRO A 57 -7.80 12.58 -3.34
C PRO A 57 -8.87 12.27 -2.31
N ALA A 58 -8.45 12.01 -1.07
CA ALA A 58 -9.35 11.87 0.06
C ALA A 58 -10.47 12.90 -0.14
N ALA A 59 -11.70 12.42 -0.40
CA ALA A 59 -12.84 13.31 -0.45
C ALA A 59 -12.75 14.14 0.83
N PRO A 60 -12.82 15.48 0.75
CA PRO A 60 -12.61 16.30 1.92
C PRO A 60 -13.74 16.00 2.90
N ALA A 61 -13.49 15.09 3.83
CA ALA A 61 -14.25 14.91 5.06
C ALA A 61 -13.97 16.10 5.99
N MET A 62 -14.02 17.33 5.45
CA MET A 62 -13.89 18.61 6.13
C MET A 62 -14.59 19.75 5.35
N ALA A 63 -15.43 19.45 4.35
CA ALA A 63 -16.25 20.46 3.67
C ALA A 63 -17.74 20.23 4.00
N THR A 64 -18.10 20.21 5.28
CA THR A 64 -19.49 20.34 5.76
C THR A 64 -19.53 20.61 7.28
N MET A 65 -18.91 21.69 7.72
CA MET A 65 -19.54 22.52 8.76
C MET A 65 -19.81 23.88 8.13
N THR A 66 -20.89 23.89 7.36
CA THR A 66 -21.61 25.09 6.96
C THR A 66 -21.87 25.94 8.19
N ARG A 67 -21.21 27.09 8.24
CA ARG A 67 -21.82 28.43 8.34
C ARG A 67 -22.89 28.63 9.44
N GLU A 68 -22.59 29.62 10.28
CA GLU A 68 -23.51 30.55 10.97
C GLU A 68 -24.32 29.98 12.15
N HIS A 69 -23.90 30.36 13.36
CA HIS A 69 -24.85 30.82 14.35
C HIS A 69 -24.48 32.24 14.78
N ALA A 70 -25.52 33.08 14.73
CA ALA A 70 -25.57 34.51 15.03
C ALA A 70 -25.05 34.88 16.42
#